data_AF-A0A2J0JIC5-F1
#
_entry.id   AF-A0A2J0JIC5-F1
#
_cell.length_a   1.000
_cell.length_b   1.000
_cell.length_c   1.000
_cell.angle_alpha   90.00
_cell.angle_beta   90.00
_cell.angle_gamma   90.00
#
_symmetry.space_group_name_H-M   'P 1'
#
loop_
_entity.id
_entity.type
_entity.pdbx_description
1 polymer ?
#
loop_
_entity_poly.entity_id
_entity_poly.type
_entity_poly.pdbx_seq_one_letter_code
_entity_poly.pdbx_strand_id
1 'polypeptide(L)' 'MKQSENYITEEKYKALKIELEQLKGPKRKEILDTLAYAKSLGDLSENAEYHQAREDQGKLEERIRKVEEILMS' A
#
# COMPACT_ATOMS: atom_id res chain seq x y z
N MET A 1 12.10 24.48 7.07
CA MET A 1 11.22 23.83 6.05
C MET A 1 9.79 24.16 6.45
N LYS A 2 9.03 24.86 5.59
CA LYS A 2 7.64 25.21 5.89
C LYS A 2 6.82 23.92 5.89
N GLN A 3 6.30 23.53 7.05
CA GLN A 3 5.19 22.57 7.12
C GLN A 3 4.02 23.23 6.39
N SER A 4 3.69 22.72 5.21
CA SER A 4 2.46 23.06 4.52
C SER A 4 1.31 22.49 5.37
N GLU A 5 0.62 23.35 6.11
CA GLU A 5 -0.66 23.02 6.74
C GLU A 5 -1.58 22.47 5.66
N ASN A 6 -1.75 21.14 5.66
CA ASN A 6 -2.60 20.43 4.71
C ASN A 6 -4.05 20.65 5.14
N TYR A 7 -4.64 21.77 4.74
CA TYR A 7 -6.08 21.96 4.87
C TYR A 7 -6.80 21.01 3.91
N ILE A 8 -7.14 19.82 4.40
CA ILE A 8 -7.99 18.86 3.69
C ILE A 8 -9.45 19.03 4.12
N THR A 9 -10.36 18.94 3.16
CA THR A 9 -11.80 18.98 3.44
C THR A 9 -12.24 17.72 4.18
N GLU A 10 -13.34 17.79 4.91
CA GLU A 10 -13.90 16.62 5.62
C GLU A 10 -14.21 15.45 4.67
N GLU A 11 -14.70 15.76 3.46
CA GLU A 11 -14.93 14.76 2.41
C GLU A 11 -13.63 14.06 2.00
N LYS A 12 -12.57 14.83 1.75
CA LYS A 12 -11.26 14.28 1.39
C LYS A 12 -10.65 13.47 2.53
N TYR A 13 -10.81 13.90 3.78
CA TYR A 13 -10.38 13.14 4.96
C TYR A 13 -11.08 11.78 5.05
N LYS A 14 -12.40 11.75 4.88
CA LYS A 14 -13.18 10.49 4.87
C LYS A 14 -12.73 9.57 3.72
N ALA A 15 -12.56 10.12 2.52
CA ALA A 15 -12.08 9.35 1.37
C ALA A 15 -10.70 8.73 1.62
N LEU A 16 -9.76 9.51 2.18
CA LEU A 16 -8.41 9.04 2.52
C LEU A 16 -8.42 7.98 3.63
N LYS A 17 -9.31 8.10 4.62
CA LYS A 17 -9.49 7.05 5.64
C LYS A 17 -9.98 5.73 5.03
N ILE A 18 -11.01 5.79 4.19
CA ILE A 18 -11.55 4.61 3.51
C ILE A 18 -10.46 3.98 2.64
N GLU A 19 -9.73 4.80 1.88
CA GLU A 19 -8.61 4.33 1.08
C GLU A 19 -7.55 3.65 1.96
N LEU A 20 -7.16 4.26 3.08
CA LEU A 20 -6.17 3.71 3.99
C LEU A 20 -6.60 2.34 4.56
N GLU A 21 -7.87 2.19 4.93
CA GLU A 21 -8.43 0.92 5.40
C GLU A 21 -8.36 -0.16 4.31
N GLN A 22 -8.69 0.18 3.07
CA GLN A 22 -8.57 -0.74 1.93
C GLN A 22 -7.12 -1.13 1.65
N LEU A 23 -6.19 -0.18 1.72
CA LEU A 23 -4.77 -0.42 1.47
C LEU A 23 -4.15 -1.29 2.58
N LYS A 24 -4.38 -0.97 3.85
CA LYS A 24 -3.80 -1.69 5.01
C LYS A 24 -4.46 -3.05 5.28
N GLY A 25 -5.71 -3.22 4.85
CA GLY A 25 -6.49 -4.44 5.04
C GLY A 25 -6.43 -5.35 3.82
N PRO A 26 -7.50 -5.40 3.01
CA PRO A 26 -7.68 -6.41 1.95
C PRO A 26 -6.53 -6.40 0.94
N LYS A 27 -6.11 -5.23 0.43
CA LYS A 27 -5.06 -5.17 -0.59
C LYS A 27 -3.70 -5.66 -0.09
N ARG A 28 -3.30 -5.27 1.13
CA ARG A 28 -2.06 -5.76 1.73
C ARG A 28 -2.09 -7.28 1.90
N LYS A 29 -3.24 -7.82 2.33
CA LYS A 29 -3.41 -9.27 2.48
C LYS A 29 -3.31 -10.00 1.15
N GLU A 30 -3.98 -9.51 0.11
CA GLU A 30 -3.92 -10.09 -1.25
C GLU A 30 -2.49 -10.18 -1.78
N ILE A 31 -1.70 -9.11 -1.64
CA ILE A 31 -0.29 -9.10 -2.06
C ILE A 31 0.54 -10.11 -1.25
N LEU A 32 0.31 -10.20 0.06
CA LEU A 32 1.01 -11.17 0.92
C LEU A 32 0.65 -12.61 0.55
N ASP A 33 -0.61 -12.88 0.24
CA ASP A 33 -1.08 -14.20 -0.17
C ASP A 33 -0.45 -14.60 -1.52
N THR A 34 -0.38 -13.68 -2.49
CA THR A 34 0.32 -13.90 -3.77
C THR A 34 1.82 -14.16 -3.56
N LEU A 35 2.48 -13.39 -2.70
CA LEU A 35 3.89 -13.60 -2.37
C LEU A 35 4.12 -14.96 -1.70
N ALA A 36 3.23 -15.37 -0.79
CA ALA A 36 3.30 -16.66 -0.12
C ALA A 36 3.09 -17.81 -1.11
N TYR A 37 2.12 -17.67 -2.02
CA TYR A 37 1.88 -18.64 -3.07
C TYR A 37 3.08 -18.76 -4.00
N ALA A 38 3.62 -17.65 -4.50
CA ALA A 38 4.79 -17.67 -5.37
C ALA A 38 6.02 -18.30 -4.70
N LYS A 39 6.23 -18.05 -3.40
CA LYS A 39 7.26 -18.73 -2.57
C LYS A 39 7.07 -20.23 -2.48
N SER A 40 5.84 -20.72 -2.51
CA SER A 40 5.55 -22.15 -2.47
C SER A 40 5.88 -22.88 -3.78
N LEU A 41 6.00 -22.16 -4.90
CA LEU A 41 6.30 -22.73 -6.22
C LEU A 41 7.79 -23.05 -6.43
N GLY A 42 8.67 -22.68 -5.49
CA GLY A 42 10.09 -23.02 -5.52
C GLY A 42 10.96 -21.91 -6.08
N ASP A 43 11.42 -22.04 -7.32
CA ASP A 43 12.36 -21.08 -7.90
C ASP A 43 11.70 -19.72 -8.14
N LEU A 44 12.23 -18.70 -7.46
CA LEU A 44 11.73 -17.33 -7.50
C LEU A 44 12.47 -16.46 -8.51
N SER A 45 13.63 -16.90 -9.00
CA SER A 45 14.48 -16.08 -9.87
C SER A 45 13.76 -15.74 -11.18
N GLU A 46 13.06 -16.72 -11.76
CA GLU A 46 12.29 -16.58 -13.00
C GLU A 46 10.78 -16.32 -12.76
N ASN A 47 10.34 -16.25 -11.50
CA ASN A 47 8.93 -16.11 -11.18
C ASN A 47 8.46 -14.64 -11.35
N ALA A 48 7.91 -14.34 -12.51
CA ALA A 48 7.38 -13.02 -12.84
C ALA A 48 6.29 -12.54 -11.85
N GLU A 49 5.42 -13.44 -11.36
CA GLU A 49 4.38 -13.11 -10.39
C GLU A 49 4.97 -12.69 -9.04
N TYR A 50 6.05 -13.35 -8.60
CA TYR A 50 6.77 -12.97 -7.38
C TYR A 50 7.37 -11.57 -7.50
N HIS A 51 8.05 -11.28 -8.60
CA HIS A 51 8.67 -9.97 -8.82
C HIS A 51 7.61 -8.86 -8.89
N GLN A 52 6.51 -9.10 -9.61
CA GLN A 52 5.40 -8.16 -9.69
C GLN A 52 4.77 -7.93 -8.30
N ALA A 53 4.50 -8.99 -7.54
CA ALA A 53 3.92 -8.87 -6.22
C ALA A 53 4.86 -8.13 -5.23
N ARG A 54 6.18 -8.24 -5.39
CA ARG A 54 7.16 -7.48 -4.60
C ARG A 54 7.15 -5.99 -4.96
N GLU A 55 7.04 -5.65 -6.24
CA GLU A 55 6.91 -4.27 -6.69
C GLU A 55 5.60 -3.65 -6.20
N ASP A 56 4.50 -4.39 -6.33
CA ASP A 56 3.17 -3.96 -5.87
C ASP A 56 3.14 -3.76 -4.36
N GLN A 57 3.81 -4.63 -3.60
CA GLN A 57 4.03 -4.43 -2.17
C GLN A 57 4.71 -3.08 -1.90
N GLY A 58 5.80 -2.77 -2.61
CA GLY A 58 6.53 -1.51 -2.44
C GLY A 58 5.65 -0.29 -2.71
N LYS A 59 4.92 -0.28 -3.83
CA LYS A 59 3.99 0.80 -4.20
C LYS A 59 2.86 0.97 -3.19
N LEU A 60 2.31 -0.14 -2.70
CA LEU A 60 1.26 -0.14 -1.68
C LEU A 60 1.75 0.53 -0.40
N GLU A 61 2.92 0.13 0.10
CA GLU A 61 3.49 0.67 1.34
C GLU A 61 3.85 2.16 1.20
N GLU A 62 4.38 2.57 0.04
CA GLU A 62 4.60 3.99 -0.25
C GLU A 62 3.30 4.79 -0.20
N ARG A 63 2.23 4.27 -0.81
CA ARG A 63 0.92 4.94 -0.81
C ARG A 63 0.36 5.03 0.61
N ILE A 64 0.44 3.96 1.39
CA ILE A 64 -0.01 3.94 2.80
C ILE A 64 0.70 5.04 3.59
N ARG A 65 2.03 5.09 3.50
CA ARG A 65 2.83 6.12 4.20
C ARG A 65 2.42 7.53 3.81
N LYS A 66 2.22 7.79 2.50
CA LYS A 66 1.80 9.11 2.01
C LYS A 66 0.40 9.49 2.51
N VAL A 67 -0.54 8.54 2.53
CA VAL A 67 -1.89 8.79 3.06
C VAL A 67 -1.87 9.03 4.56
N GLU A 68 -1.08 8.27 5.32
CA GLU A 68 -0.88 8.49 6.76
C GLU A 68 -0.27 9.86 7.05
N GLU A 69 0.74 10.29 6.29
CA GLU A 69 1.34 11.62 6.42
C GLU A 69 0.31 12.74 6.20
N ILE A 70 -0.55 12.60 5.19
CA ILE A 70 -1.62 13.58 4.91
C ILE A 70 -2.70 13.59 6.01
N LEU A 71 -3.00 12.44 6.63
CA LEU A 71 -4.01 12.34 7.69
C LEU A 71 -3.49 12.79 9.07
N MET A 72 -2.17 12.81 9.26
CA MET A 72 -1.51 13.26 10.50
C MET A 72 -1.07 14.73 10.48
N SER A 73 -0.96 15.33 9.28
CA SER A 73 -0.63 16.75 9.07
C SER A 73 -1.84 17.66 9.29
#